data_AF-K0ZME5-F1
#
_entry.id   AF-K0ZME5-F1
#
_cell.length_a   1.000
_cell.length_b   1.000
_cell.length_c   1.000
_cell.angle_alpha   90.00
_cell.angle_beta   90.00
_cell.angle_gamma   90.00
#
_symmetry.space_group_name_H-M   'P 1'
#
loop_
_entity.id
_entity.type
_entity.pdbx_description
1 polymer ?
#
loop_
_entity_poly.entity_id
_entity_poly.type
_entity_poly.pdbx_seq_one_letter_code
_entity_poly.pdbx_strand_id
1 'polypeptide(L)' 'VKVTALKRVQFGDFTLDPELAKGQYRPLNPEELKIIKNYLEKSG' A
#
# COMPACT_ATOMS: atom_id res chain seq x y z
N VAL A 1 -0.73 11.99 25.33
CA VAL A 1 -1.52 12.00 24.08
C VAL A 1 -1.88 10.56 23.74
N LYS A 2 -3.18 10.22 23.57
CA LYS A 2 -3.65 8.85 23.35
C LYS A 2 -4.17 8.71 21.92
N VAL A 3 -3.55 7.84 21.12
CA VAL A 3 -4.00 7.55 19.76
C VAL A 3 -5.22 6.63 19.84
N THR A 4 -6.37 7.10 19.37
CA THR A 4 -7.64 6.36 19.37
C THR A 4 -7.90 5.61 18.07
N ALA A 5 -7.29 6.03 16.96
CA ALA A 5 -7.32 5.34 15.68
C ALA A 5 -6.03 5.60 14.90
N LEU A 6 -5.49 4.55 14.29
CA LEU A 6 -4.34 4.62 13.39
C LEU A 6 -4.79 4.09 12.02
N LYS A 7 -4.66 4.91 10.97
CA LYS A 7 -4.95 4.53 9.59
C LYS A 7 -3.65 4.64 8.79
N ARG A 8 -3.20 3.54 8.18
CA ARG A 8 -2.07 3.56 7.26
C ARG A 8 -2.54 4.12 5.92
N VAL A 9 -2.10 5.34 5.59
CA VAL A 9 -2.44 6.03 4.34
C VAL A 9 -1.42 5.77 3.22
N GLN A 10 -0.22 5.32 3.56
CA GLN A 10 0.84 5.03 2.60
C GLN A 10 1.76 3.91 3.14
N PHE A 11 2.33 3.13 2.24
CA PHE A 11 3.37 2.15 2.50
C PHE A 11 4.36 2.14 1.34
N GLY A 12 5.59 2.60 1.56
CA GLY A 12 6.56 2.79 0.48
C GLY A 12 5.99 3.71 -0.61
N ASP A 13 6.03 3.24 -1.85
CA ASP A 13 5.48 3.93 -3.02
C ASP A 13 3.96 3.69 -3.23
N PHE A 14 3.30 2.95 -2.34
CA PHE A 14 1.87 2.65 -2.42
C PHE A 14 1.06 3.59 -1.55
N THR A 15 0.16 4.35 -2.15
CA THR A 15 -0.81 5.18 -1.44
C THR A 15 -2.14 4.44 -1.30
N LEU A 16 -2.78 4.59 -0.13
CA LEU A 16 -4.12 4.07 0.08
C LEU A 16 -5.09 4.92 -0.72
N ASP A 17 -5.73 4.29 -1.69
CA ASP A 17 -6.69 4.95 -2.56
C ASP A 17 -7.90 5.46 -1.74
N PRO A 18 -8.23 6.76 -1.80
CA PRO A 18 -9.32 7.34 -1.01
C PRO A 18 -10.70 6.82 -1.44
N GLU A 19 -10.82 6.32 -2.67
CA GLU A 19 -12.02 5.71 -3.21
C GLU A 19 -12.17 4.23 -2.78
N LEU A 20 -11.10 3.61 -2.27
CA LEU A 20 -11.13 2.22 -1.80
C LEU A 20 -11.79 2.12 -0.42
N ALA A 21 -13.00 1.59 -0.39
CA ALA A 21 -13.75 1.38 0.85
C ALA A 21 -13.08 0.34 1.76
N LYS A 22 -13.38 0.42 3.07
CA LYS A 22 -12.87 -0.55 4.05
C LYS A 22 -13.32 -1.97 3.68
N GLY A 23 -12.36 -2.88 3.55
CA GLY A 23 -12.59 -4.29 3.21
C GLY A 23 -12.56 -4.59 1.70
N GLN A 24 -12.47 -3.57 0.85
CA GLN A 24 -12.20 -3.77 -0.57
C GLN A 24 -10.70 -3.81 -0.85
N TYR A 25 -10.35 -4.45 -1.96
CA TYR A 25 -9.01 -4.46 -2.52
C TYR A 25 -9.10 -4.07 -4.00
N ARG A 26 -8.02 -3.49 -4.50
CA ARG A 26 -7.83 -3.26 -5.94
C ARG A 26 -6.60 -4.03 -6.41
N PRO A 27 -6.57 -4.54 -7.65
CA PRO A 27 -5.34 -5.02 -8.25
C PRO A 27 -4.34 -3.86 -8.41
N LEU A 28 -3.06 -4.20 -8.39
CA LEU A 28 -1.98 -3.24 -8.58
C LEU A 28 -1.76 -2.97 -10.06
N ASN A 29 -1.41 -1.74 -10.40
CA ASN A 29 -1.03 -1.37 -11.75
C ASN A 29 0.31 -2.04 -12.14
N PRO A 30 0.61 -2.19 -13.45
CA PRO A 30 1.87 -2.79 -13.90
C PRO A 30 3.13 -2.06 -13.39
N GLU A 31 3.06 -0.75 -13.17
CA GLU A 31 4.13 0.05 -12.54
C GLU A 31 4.33 -0.35 -11.07
N GLU A 32 3.23 -0.41 -10.32
CA GLU A 32 3.18 -0.85 -8.93
C GLU A 32 3.70 -2.29 -8.76
N LEU A 33 3.36 -3.20 -9.69
CA LEU A 33 3.89 -4.56 -9.70
C LEU A 33 5.40 -4.61 -9.87
N LYS A 34 5.98 -3.73 -10.71
CA LYS A 34 7.43 -3.62 -10.89
C LYS A 34 8.12 -3.17 -9.62
N ILE A 35 7.50 -2.25 -8.88
CA ILE A 35 7.98 -1.79 -7.57
C ILE A 35 7.98 -2.95 -6.57
N ILE A 36 6.88 -3.71 -6.44
CA ILE A 36 6.81 -4.89 -5.56
C ILE A 36 7.89 -5.90 -5.93
N LYS A 37 8.07 -6.18 -7.22
CA LYS A 37 9.07 -7.12 -7.70
C LYS A 37 10.48 -6.72 -7.25
N ASN A 38 10.84 -5.45 -7.40
CA ASN A 38 12.12 -4.92 -6.93
C ASN A 38 12.26 -4.98 -5.39
N TYR A 39 11.17 -4.75 -4.62
CA TYR A 39 11.20 -4.91 -3.16
C TYR A 39 11.44 -6.37 -2.75
N LEU A 40 10.80 -7.33 -3.41
CA LEU A 40 11.00 -8.76 -3.16
C LEU A 40 12.43 -9.20 -3.51
N GLU A 41 12.97 -8.71 -4.63
CA GLU A 41 14.34 -9.02 -5.06
C GLU A 41 15.40 -8.43 -4.11
N LYS A 42 15.16 -7.25 -3.53
CA LYS A 42 16.09 -6.63 -2.56
C LYS A 42 16.04 -7.23 -1.15
N SER A 43 15.01 -8.01 -0.83
CA SER A 43 14.81 -8.56 0.52
C SER A 43 15.31 -10.01 0.65
N GLY A 44 15.87 -10.59 -0.41
CA GLY A 44 16.58 -11.88 -0.39
C GLY A 44 18.09 -11.70 -0.20
#